data_AF-A0A1B6EM53-F1
#
_entry.id   AF-A0A1B6EM53-F1
#
_cell.length_a   1.000
_cell.length_b   1.000
_cell.length_c   1.000
_cell.angle_alpha   90.00
_cell.angle_beta   90.00
_cell.angle_gamma   90.00
#
_symmetry.space_group_name_H-M   'P 1'
#
loop_
_entity.id
_entity.type
_entity.pdbx_description
1 polymer ?
#
loop_
_entity_poly.entity_id
_entity_poly.type
_entity_poly.pdbx_seq_one_letter_code
_entity_poly.pdbx_strand_id
1 'polypeptide(L)'
;NNDEHFDENLWYLVTSISRKSRFFANLADNVCIATGLTSTSDQGCWNGFDVGEYSKTIVDAKFSMQKYNPELRVLDSDGDSDKITKLTEKLRQIYHEIVDLTTVDSYLDNEDIMQGDEADMSGSGDDINDTEM
;
A
#
# COMPACT_ATOMS: atom_id res chain seq x y z
N ASN A 1 30.99 8.19 -19.37
CA ASN A 1 30.90 6.82 -18.84
C ASN A 1 29.43 6.56 -18.62
N ASN A 2 28.79 5.72 -19.43
CA ASN A 2 27.32 5.61 -19.44
C ASN A 2 26.78 4.87 -18.20
N ASP A 3 27.60 4.01 -17.61
CA ASP A 3 27.25 3.21 -16.43
C ASP A 3 27.16 4.07 -15.16
N GLU A 4 28.06 5.04 -15.00
CA GLU A 4 28.08 5.95 -13.85
C GLU A 4 26.81 6.82 -13.77
N HIS A 5 26.31 7.28 -14.93
CA HIS A 5 25.07 8.04 -14.99
C HIS A 5 23.82 7.17 -14.74
N PHE A 6 23.87 5.89 -15.12
CA PHE A 6 22.77 4.95 -14.86
C PHE A 6 22.62 4.69 -13.35
N ASP A 7 23.73 4.43 -12.65
CA ASP A 7 23.74 4.17 -11.21
C ASP A 7 23.25 5.37 -10.39
N GLU A 8 23.66 6.59 -10.76
CA GLU A 8 23.19 7.82 -10.11
C GLU A 8 21.66 8.01 -10.26
N ASN A 9 21.12 7.76 -11.46
CA ASN A 9 19.70 7.86 -11.72
C ASN A 9 18.91 6.80 -10.93
N LEU A 10 19.43 5.57 -10.87
CA LEU A 10 18.81 4.48 -10.12
C LEU A 10 18.79 4.79 -8.61
N TRP A 11 19.90 5.28 -8.07
CA TRP A 11 20.00 5.69 -6.68
C TRP A 11 19.01 6.83 -6.34
N TYR A 12 18.92 7.84 -7.22
CA TYR A 12 17.99 8.94 -7.05
C TYR A 12 16.53 8.46 -7.04
N LEU A 13 16.18 7.53 -7.93
CA LEU A 13 14.86 6.93 -8.01
C LEU A 13 14.50 6.18 -6.72
N VAL A 14 15.36 5.26 -6.28
CA VAL A 14 15.14 4.45 -5.07
C VAL A 14 15.01 5.33 -3.83
N THR A 15 15.87 6.34 -3.70
CA THR A 15 15.83 7.29 -2.59
C THR A 15 14.54 8.13 -2.61
N SER A 16 14.12 8.58 -3.80
CA SER A 16 12.90 9.35 -3.99
C SER A 16 11.64 8.56 -3.62
N ILE A 17 11.58 7.28 -4.00
CA ILE A 17 10.49 6.36 -3.64
C ILE A 17 10.50 6.13 -2.13
N SER A 18 11.66 5.80 -1.56
CA SER A 18 11.82 5.51 -0.14
C SER A 18 11.34 6.67 0.73
N ARG A 19 11.71 7.90 0.37
CA ARG A 19 11.28 9.13 1.06
C ARG A 19 9.77 9.36 1.01
N LYS A 20 9.10 8.91 -0.05
CA LYS A 20 7.65 9.10 -0.26
C LYS A 20 6.79 7.95 0.26
N SER A 21 7.39 6.82 0.67
CA SER A 21 6.68 5.62 1.13
C SER A 21 5.69 5.88 2.28
N ARG A 22 5.98 6.85 3.17
CA ARG A 22 5.14 7.23 4.30
C ARG A 22 4.40 8.55 4.11
N PHE A 23 4.40 9.09 2.88
CA PHE A 23 3.85 10.43 2.60
C PHE A 23 2.39 10.56 3.06
N PHE A 24 1.51 9.63 2.64
CA PHE A 24 0.09 9.68 3.01
C PHE A 24 -0.16 9.34 4.48
N ALA A 25 0.64 8.44 5.06
CA ALA A 25 0.53 8.07 6.47
C ALA A 25 0.85 9.24 7.42
N ASN A 26 1.81 10.09 7.03
CA ASN A 26 2.26 11.23 7.83
C ASN A 26 1.62 12.55 7.37
N LEU A 27 0.63 12.53 6.48
CA LEU A 27 0.06 13.74 5.89
C LEU A 27 -0.54 14.67 6.95
N ALA A 28 -1.31 14.11 7.89
CA ALA A 28 -1.93 14.86 8.97
C ALA A 28 -0.87 15.55 9.85
N ASP A 29 0.15 14.81 10.29
CA ASP A 29 1.25 15.35 11.09
C ASP A 29 1.99 16.48 10.36
N ASN A 30 2.31 16.26 9.08
CA ASN A 30 3.00 17.25 8.25
C ASN A 30 2.19 18.54 8.10
N VAL A 31 0.87 18.43 7.90
CA VAL A 31 -0.02 19.59 7.84
C VAL A 31 -0.05 20.32 9.18
N CYS A 32 -0.26 19.60 10.28
CA CYS A 32 -0.31 20.19 11.63
C CYS A 32 0.99 20.92 11.99
N ILE A 33 2.15 20.36 11.62
CA ILE A 33 3.46 21.00 11.82
C ILE A 33 3.59 22.24 10.94
N ALA A 34 3.29 22.12 9.64
CA ALA A 34 3.47 23.21 8.68
C ALA A 34 2.59 24.43 8.97
N THR A 35 1.38 24.22 9.49
CA THR A 35 0.44 25.30 9.83
C THR A 35 0.60 25.81 11.27
N GLY A 36 1.53 25.26 12.05
CA GLY A 36 1.72 25.64 13.45
C GLY A 36 0.54 25.25 14.36
N LEU A 37 -0.22 24.21 13.97
CA LEU A 37 -1.29 23.64 14.79
C LEU A 37 -0.75 22.60 15.78
N THR A 38 0.51 22.19 15.63
CA THR A 38 1.22 21.42 16.63
C THR A 38 1.64 22.33 17.80
N SER A 39 1.36 21.88 19.02
CA SER A 39 1.90 22.48 20.24
C SER A 39 2.93 21.55 20.83
N THR A 40 3.99 22.10 21.41
CA THR A 40 4.98 21.34 22.18
C THR A 40 4.50 21.03 23.60
N SER A 41 3.38 21.63 24.01
CA SER A 41 2.74 21.47 25.31
C SER A 41 1.29 21.05 25.12
N ASP A 42 0.89 19.97 25.77
CA ASP A 42 -0.52 19.54 25.81
C ASP A 42 -1.39 20.48 26.65
N GLN A 43 -0.78 21.42 27.38
CA GLN A 43 -1.48 22.42 28.18
C GLN A 43 -1.60 23.75 27.44
N GLY A 44 -2.76 24.38 27.53
CA GLY A 44 -3.01 25.72 27.00
C GLY A 44 -3.34 25.75 25.50
N CYS A 45 -3.78 24.62 24.94
CA CYS A 45 -4.15 24.52 23.52
C CYS A 45 -5.66 24.62 23.34
N TRP A 46 -6.11 25.08 22.18
CA TRP A 46 -7.53 25.01 21.82
C TRP A 46 -7.90 23.55 21.49
N ASN A 47 -8.79 22.94 22.28
CA ASN A 47 -9.21 21.54 22.11
C ASN A 47 -10.54 21.37 21.34
N GLY A 48 -11.10 22.47 20.83
CA GLY A 48 -12.41 22.50 20.17
C GLY A 48 -13.57 22.99 21.04
N PHE A 49 -13.37 23.09 22.37
CA PHE A 49 -14.37 23.60 23.32
C PHE A 49 -13.81 24.73 24.19
N ASP A 50 -12.64 24.52 24.79
CA ASP A 50 -11.94 25.49 25.63
C ASP A 50 -10.41 25.47 25.39
N VAL A 51 -9.71 26.32 26.14
CA VAL A 51 -8.25 26.32 26.19
C VAL A 51 -7.81 25.39 27.31
N GLY A 52 -7.21 24.26 26.95
CA GLY A 52 -6.89 23.20 27.89
C GLY A 52 -6.19 22.02 27.22
N GLU A 53 -6.33 20.85 27.82
CA GLU A 53 -5.78 19.59 27.32
C GLU A 53 -6.77 18.92 26.35
N TYR A 54 -6.26 18.28 25.31
CA TYR A 54 -7.05 17.41 24.44
C TYR A 54 -7.06 15.98 25.01
N SER A 55 -8.21 15.53 25.50
CA SER A 55 -8.34 14.26 26.24
C SER A 55 -8.82 13.08 25.39
N LYS A 56 -9.12 13.30 24.11
CA LYS A 56 -9.63 12.26 23.21
C LYS A 56 -8.48 11.47 22.59
N THR A 57 -8.71 10.19 22.31
CA THR A 57 -7.72 9.32 21.67
C THR A 57 -7.51 9.69 20.21
N ILE A 58 -6.24 9.76 19.78
CA ILE A 58 -5.89 9.91 18.38
C ILE A 58 -6.08 8.56 17.67
N VAL A 59 -6.86 8.59 16.60
CA VAL A 59 -7.19 7.41 15.79
C VAL A 59 -6.17 7.24 14.67
N ASP A 60 -5.85 6.00 14.32
CA ASP A 60 -4.95 5.64 13.22
C ASP A 60 -5.45 6.17 11.87
N ALA A 61 -4.52 6.53 10.97
CA ALA A 61 -4.82 7.12 9.67
C ALA A 61 -5.60 6.20 8.69
N LYS A 62 -5.71 4.90 8.97
CA LYS A 62 -6.50 3.97 8.17
C LYS A 62 -7.96 4.39 8.10
N PHE A 63 -8.53 4.35 6.89
CA PHE A 63 -9.94 4.69 6.66
C PHE A 63 -10.91 3.90 7.55
N SER A 64 -10.66 2.59 7.73
CA SER A 64 -11.49 1.73 8.58
C SER A 64 -11.48 2.10 10.07
N MET A 65 -10.46 2.83 10.51
CA MET A 65 -10.33 3.31 11.88
C MET A 65 -11.06 4.63 12.09
N GLN A 66 -11.23 5.44 11.02
CA GLN A 66 -11.88 6.75 11.10
C GLN A 66 -13.34 6.71 11.55
N LYS A 67 -14.01 5.55 11.47
CA LYS A 67 -15.33 5.34 12.09
C LYS A 67 -15.35 5.53 13.62
N TYR A 68 -14.18 5.44 14.27
CA TYR A 68 -14.01 5.70 15.70
C TYR A 68 -13.48 7.10 16.00
N ASN A 69 -13.30 7.96 14.98
CA ASN A 69 -12.78 9.31 15.16
C ASN A 69 -13.83 10.20 15.85
N PRO A 70 -13.55 10.75 17.04
CA PRO A 70 -14.51 11.57 17.78
C PRO A 70 -14.73 12.97 17.17
N GLU A 71 -13.86 13.41 16.24
CA GLU A 71 -13.96 14.71 15.55
C GLU A 71 -14.60 14.61 14.16
N LEU A 72 -14.68 13.40 13.59
CA LEU A 72 -15.18 13.18 12.25
C LEU A 72 -16.28 12.12 12.23
N ARG A 73 -17.45 12.50 11.72
CA ARG A 73 -18.49 11.52 11.35
C ARG A 73 -18.27 11.13 9.90
N VAL A 74 -17.57 10.01 9.68
CA VAL A 74 -17.38 9.46 8.33
C VAL A 74 -18.76 9.07 7.78
N LEU A 75 -19.23 9.79 6.76
CA LEU A 75 -20.38 9.37 5.98
C LEU A 75 -19.87 8.41 4.91
N ASP A 76 -20.48 7.22 4.81
CA ASP A 76 -20.10 6.17 3.84
C ASP A 76 -20.14 6.65 2.36
N SER A 77 -20.68 7.85 2.11
CA SER A 77 -20.92 8.44 0.80
C SER A 77 -19.97 9.60 0.41
N ASP A 78 -18.91 9.89 1.16
CA ASP A 78 -18.02 11.02 0.84
C ASP A 78 -17.11 10.75 -0.39
N GLY A 79 -17.73 10.82 -1.56
CA GLY A 79 -17.34 11.65 -2.72
C GLY A 79 -16.12 11.27 -3.57
N ASP A 80 -15.06 10.68 -3.03
CA ASP A 80 -13.80 10.47 -3.78
C ASP A 80 -13.21 9.06 -3.67
N SER A 81 -13.94 8.12 -3.05
CA SER A 81 -13.52 6.73 -2.92
C SER A 81 -13.19 6.08 -4.28
N ASP A 82 -13.94 6.41 -5.33
CA ASP A 82 -13.72 5.88 -6.69
C ASP A 82 -12.37 6.30 -7.28
N LYS A 83 -11.96 7.55 -7.09
CA LYS A 83 -10.67 8.05 -7.63
C LYS A 83 -9.49 7.43 -6.89
N ILE A 84 -9.59 7.36 -5.55
CA ILE A 84 -8.56 6.75 -4.71
C ILE A 84 -8.46 5.24 -5.00
N THR A 85 -9.60 4.56 -5.19
CA THR A 85 -9.65 3.15 -5.58
C THR A 85 -8.95 2.92 -6.92
N LYS A 86 -9.30 3.71 -7.94
CA LYS A 86 -8.66 3.62 -9.27
C LYS A 86 -7.15 3.88 -9.21
N LEU A 87 -6.71 4.84 -8.41
CA LEU A 87 -5.28 5.11 -8.24
C LEU A 87 -4.58 3.95 -7.54
N THR A 88 -5.20 3.41 -6.48
CA THR A 88 -4.66 2.27 -5.74
C THR A 88 -4.52 1.04 -6.63
N GLU A 89 -5.51 0.79 -7.47
CA GLU A 89 -5.49 -0.34 -8.41
C GLU A 89 -4.36 -0.20 -9.44
N LYS A 90 -4.17 0.99 -10.01
CA LYS A 90 -3.03 1.25 -10.91
C LYS A 90 -1.68 1.04 -10.23
N LEU A 91 -1.54 1.45 -8.96
CA LEU A 91 -0.32 1.23 -8.21
C LEU A 91 -0.05 -0.26 -7.95
N ARG A 92 -1.10 -1.04 -7.66
CA ARG A 92 -0.98 -2.51 -7.55
C ARG A 92 -0.58 -3.14 -8.86
N GLN A 93 -1.20 -2.73 -9.96
CA GLN A 93 -0.86 -3.22 -11.29
C GLN A 93 0.63 -3.00 -11.60
N ILE A 94 1.14 -1.78 -11.40
CA ILE A 94 2.57 -1.48 -11.60
C ILE A 94 3.45 -2.35 -10.70
N TYR A 95 3.07 -2.53 -9.43
CA TYR A 95 3.82 -3.39 -8.52
C TYR A 95 3.89 -4.84 -9.01
N HIS A 96 2.76 -5.39 -9.46
CA HIS A 96 2.71 -6.75 -10.02
C HIS A 96 3.56 -6.86 -11.29
N GLU A 97 3.46 -5.91 -12.22
CA GLU A 97 4.28 -5.89 -13.44
C GLU A 97 5.78 -5.87 -13.12
N ILE A 98 6.21 -5.11 -12.12
CA ILE A 98 7.61 -5.09 -11.68
C ILE A 98 8.02 -6.45 -11.08
N VAL A 99 7.20 -7.02 -10.20
CA VAL A 99 7.48 -8.32 -9.57
C VAL A 99 7.57 -9.43 -10.63
N ASP A 100 6.65 -9.46 -11.57
CA ASP A 100 6.64 -10.44 -12.67
C ASP A 100 7.91 -10.33 -13.51
N LEU A 101 8.33 -9.11 -13.89
CA LEU A 101 9.58 -8.90 -14.62
C LEU A 101 10.82 -9.38 -13.83
N THR A 102 10.84 -9.17 -12.51
CA THR A 102 11.97 -9.61 -11.66
C THR A 102 11.98 -11.11 -11.36
N THR A 103 10.84 -11.80 -11.50
CA THR A 103 10.72 -13.25 -11.24
C THR A 103 10.95 -14.10 -12.48
N VAL A 104 10.74 -13.57 -13.69
CA VAL A 104 11.10 -14.26 -14.94
C VAL A 104 12.63 -14.39 -15.08
N ASP A 105 13.40 -13.40 -14.62
CA ASP A 105 14.86 -13.44 -14.67
C ASP A 105 15.47 -14.52 -13.73
N SER A 106 14.74 -14.94 -12.69
CA SER A 106 15.20 -16.02 -11.80
C SER A 106 14.84 -17.43 -12.25
N TYR A 107 13.94 -17.57 -13.25
CA TYR A 107 13.58 -18.86 -13.84
C TYR A 107 14.45 -19.22 -15.05
N LEU A 108 14.94 -18.23 -15.81
CA LEU A 108 15.72 -18.48 -17.02
C LEU A 108 17.17 -18.96 -16.77
N ASP A 109 17.65 -18.93 -15.52
CA ASP A 109 18.98 -19.43 -15.15
C ASP A 109 18.97 -20.93 -14.75
N ASN A 110 17.81 -21.59 -14.76
CA ASN A 110 17.64 -22.99 -14.30
C ASN A 110 17.11 -23.96 -15.38
N GLU A 111 16.91 -23.52 -16.63
CA GLU A 111 16.32 -24.35 -17.71
C GLU A 111 17.32 -25.31 -18.39
N ASP A 112 18.60 -25.33 -18.01
CA ASP A 112 19.61 -26.23 -18.60
C ASP A 112 19.77 -27.59 -17.86
N ILE A 113 18.94 -27.87 -16.85
CA ILE A 113 18.99 -29.13 -16.09
C ILE A 113 17.57 -29.63 -15.82
N MET A 114 16.83 -30.09 -16.83
CA MET A 114 15.78 -31.14 -16.72
C MET A 114 15.18 -31.46 -18.10
N GLN A 115 16.00 -31.92 -19.05
CA GLN A 115 15.50 -32.76 -20.16
C GLN A 115 15.95 -34.19 -19.91
N GLY A 116 15.17 -34.87 -19.07
CA GLY A 116 15.35 -36.27 -18.71
C GLY A 116 13.99 -36.91 -18.45
N ASP A 117 13.58 -37.70 -19.43
CA ASP A 117 12.62 -38.79 -19.39
C ASP A 117 11.11 -38.47 -19.52
N GLU A 118 10.66 -38.81 -20.72
CA GLU A 118 9.31 -39.20 -21.12
C GLU A 118 8.70 -40.19 -20.11
N ALA A 119 7.51 -39.88 -19.59
CA ALA A 119 6.57 -40.88 -19.11
C ALA A 119 5.13 -40.35 -19.16
N ASP A 120 4.39 -40.85 -20.14
CA ASP A 120 2.95 -40.87 -20.21
C ASP A 120 2.32 -41.34 -18.89
N MET A 121 1.38 -40.57 -18.33
CA MET A 121 0.20 -41.16 -17.69
C MET A 121 -0.90 -40.10 -17.56
N SER A 122 -1.85 -40.18 -18.49
CA SER A 122 -3.17 -39.57 -18.43
C SER A 122 -3.97 -40.14 -17.25
N GLY A 123 -4.55 -39.27 -16.42
CA GLY A 123 -5.39 -39.63 -15.28
C GLY A 123 -6.50 -38.60 -15.11
N SER A 124 -7.54 -38.71 -15.93
CA SER A 124 -8.79 -37.96 -15.81
C SER A 124 -9.60 -38.55 -14.66
N GLY A 125 -9.82 -37.76 -13.61
CA GLY A 125 -10.75 -38.07 -12.53
C GLY A 125 -11.72 -36.90 -12.40
N ASP A 126 -13.00 -37.16 -12.68
CA ASP A 126 -14.15 -36.74 -11.88
C ASP A 126 -15.44 -37.01 -12.68
N ASP A 127 -16.28 -37.90 -12.13
CA ASP A 127 -17.74 -37.75 -12.07
C ASP A 127 -18.32 -38.91 -11.24
N ILE A 128 -18.34 -38.72 -9.92
CA ILE A 128 -19.23 -39.45 -9.02
C ILE A 128 -20.17 -38.40 -8.42
N ASN A 129 -21.36 -38.26 -9.00
CA ASN A 129 -22.61 -38.26 -8.25
C ASN A 129 -23.86 -38.21 -9.14
N ASP A 130 -24.94 -38.74 -8.56
CA ASP A 130 -26.35 -38.61 -8.91
C ASP A 130 -26.98 -39.78 -9.70
N THR A 131 -27.44 -40.78 -8.95
CA THR A 131 -28.66 -41.51 -9.30
C THR A 131 -29.52 -41.67 -8.06
N GLU A 132 -30.49 -40.77 -7.96
CA GLU A 132 -31.73 -40.89 -7.19
C GLU A 132 -32.63 -41.95 -7.84
N MET A 133 -32.98 -43.02 -7.12
CA MET A 133 -34.27 -43.74 -7.10
C MET A 133 -34.21 -45.00 -6.22
#